data_AF-A0A0B2XHS0-F1
#
_entry.id   AF-A0A0B2XHS0-F1
#
_cell.length_a   1.000
_cell.length_b   1.000
_cell.length_c   1.000
_cell.angle_alpha   90.00
_cell.angle_beta   90.00
_cell.angle_gamma   90.00
#
_symmetry.space_group_name_H-M   'P 1'
#
loop_
_entity.id
_entity.type
_entity.pdbx_description
1 polymer ?
#
loop_
_entity_poly.entity_id
_entity_poly.type
_entity_poly.pdbx_seq_one_letter_code
_entity_poly.pdbx_strand_id
1 'polypeptide(L)'
;MKAVTILSSICLAVRGMATNMPCSTYSRTPCICPEGTQYSQSASWAVVGTSAEHVQELMNDYYECGWRGSVPYATVGPNNSPGESVRVSTFKTLQGIFNFSEILTDQRIQTDGSFIQKFEYKSTIPGSNQNGTETPWGGYWVTITGDHIFENETLIRWSTYLCSRGYVNDFNKLHENAFNNIISKLKGEGKVDGTNVAAFSI
;
A
#
# COMPACT_ATOMS: atom_id res chain seq x y z
N MET A 1 -59.40 -4.27 -35.10
CA MET A 1 -58.58 -5.38 -34.56
C MET A 1 -57.16 -5.15 -35.06
N LYS A 2 -56.33 -4.40 -34.35
CA LYS A 2 -55.40 -4.80 -33.27
C LYS A 2 -54.37 -5.86 -33.70
N ALA A 3 -53.16 -5.40 -34.01
CA ALA A 3 -51.93 -6.11 -33.74
C ALA A 3 -50.93 -5.07 -33.19
N VAL A 4 -50.76 -5.07 -31.87
CA VAL A 4 -49.73 -4.29 -31.17
C VAL A 4 -48.52 -5.22 -31.07
N THR A 5 -47.50 -4.97 -31.88
CA THR A 5 -46.24 -5.71 -31.81
C THR A 5 -45.41 -5.14 -30.66
N ILE A 6 -45.40 -5.83 -29.53
CA ILE A 6 -44.52 -5.52 -28.40
C ILE A 6 -43.12 -6.02 -28.75
N LEU A 7 -42.24 -5.10 -29.15
CA LEU A 7 -40.80 -5.34 -29.21
C LEU A 7 -40.28 -5.45 -27.77
N SER A 8 -40.12 -6.69 -27.30
CA SER A 8 -39.41 -6.96 -26.06
C SER A 8 -37.91 -6.82 -26.32
N SER A 9 -37.35 -5.65 -26.01
CA SER A 9 -35.91 -5.45 -25.97
C SER A 9 -35.31 -6.35 -24.89
N ILE A 10 -34.62 -7.40 -25.33
CA ILE A 10 -33.75 -8.19 -24.47
C ILE A 10 -32.51 -7.33 -24.19
N CYS A 11 -32.55 -6.55 -23.10
CA CYS A 11 -31.33 -6.03 -22.50
C CYS A 11 -30.53 -7.23 -21.96
N LEU A 12 -29.59 -7.75 -22.75
CA LEU A 12 -28.49 -8.54 -22.21
C LEU A 12 -27.71 -7.63 -21.25
N ALA A 13 -28.05 -7.70 -19.97
CA ALA A 13 -27.14 -7.25 -18.93
C ALA A 13 -25.93 -8.19 -18.96
N VAL A 14 -24.87 -7.79 -19.66
CA VAL A 14 -23.54 -8.32 -19.42
C VAL A 14 -23.16 -7.87 -18.01
N ARG A 15 -23.65 -8.60 -17.00
CA ARG A 15 -23.00 -8.63 -15.69
C ARG A 15 -21.65 -9.25 -15.98
N GLY A 16 -20.64 -8.42 -16.25
CA GLY A 16 -19.26 -8.86 -16.20
C GLY A 16 -19.08 -9.51 -14.84
N MET A 17 -19.01 -10.83 -14.81
CA MET A 17 -18.59 -11.56 -13.64
C MET A 17 -17.22 -11.00 -13.31
N ALA A 18 -17.12 -10.20 -12.25
CA ALA A 18 -15.84 -9.92 -11.63
C ALA A 18 -15.28 -11.29 -11.26
N THR A 19 -14.38 -11.82 -12.07
CA THR A 19 -13.64 -13.03 -11.74
C THR A 19 -12.86 -12.68 -10.49
N ASN A 20 -13.26 -13.25 -9.35
CA ASN A 20 -12.58 -13.05 -8.09
C ASN A 20 -11.12 -13.52 -8.28
N MET A 21 -10.19 -12.58 -8.39
CA MET A 21 -8.77 -12.86 -8.62
C MET A 21 -8.05 -13.03 -7.28
N PRO A 22 -6.97 -13.84 -7.22
CA PRO A 22 -6.05 -13.84 -6.09
C PRO A 22 -5.57 -12.42 -5.78
N CYS A 23 -5.29 -12.14 -4.52
CA CYS A 23 -4.76 -10.83 -4.13
C CYS A 23 -3.37 -10.57 -4.76
N SER A 24 -3.20 -9.35 -5.27
CA SER A 24 -1.97 -8.79 -5.87
C SER A 24 -2.04 -7.26 -5.77
N THR A 25 -0.93 -6.56 -6.01
CA THR A 25 -0.95 -5.08 -6.13
C THR A 25 -1.72 -4.55 -7.35
N TYR A 26 -2.23 -5.44 -8.19
CA TYR A 26 -3.05 -5.15 -9.36
C TYR A 26 -4.49 -5.67 -9.25
N SER A 27 -4.83 -6.34 -8.15
CA SER A 27 -6.15 -6.93 -7.97
C SER A 27 -7.19 -5.85 -7.63
N ARG A 28 -8.44 -6.10 -8.05
CA ARG A 28 -9.60 -5.34 -7.58
C ARG A 28 -10.06 -5.89 -6.24
N THR A 29 -10.66 -5.04 -5.41
CA THR A 29 -11.13 -5.42 -4.08
C THR A 29 -12.64 -5.72 -4.05
N PRO A 30 -13.09 -6.68 -3.21
CA PRO A 30 -12.26 -7.61 -2.46
C PRO A 30 -11.60 -8.66 -3.38
N CYS A 31 -10.39 -9.10 -3.02
CA CYS A 31 -9.66 -10.18 -3.72
C CYS A 31 -9.71 -11.49 -2.91
N ILE A 32 -9.36 -12.61 -3.54
CA ILE A 32 -9.35 -13.93 -2.87
C ILE A 32 -8.09 -14.08 -2.04
N CYS A 33 -8.27 -14.25 -0.74
CA CYS A 33 -7.20 -14.61 0.18
C CYS A 33 -6.84 -16.11 0.10
N PRO A 34 -5.57 -16.47 0.39
CA PRO A 34 -5.18 -17.86 0.56
C PRO A 34 -6.04 -18.59 1.61
N GLU A 35 -6.17 -19.91 1.45
CA GLU A 35 -6.96 -20.74 2.37
C GLU A 35 -6.53 -20.55 3.83
N GLY A 36 -7.53 -20.52 4.72
CA GLY A 36 -7.33 -20.30 6.15
C GLY A 36 -7.03 -18.86 6.55
N THR A 37 -7.10 -17.89 5.63
CA THR A 37 -6.90 -16.47 5.93
C THR A 37 -8.13 -15.61 5.58
N GLN A 38 -8.27 -14.49 6.27
CA GLN A 38 -9.39 -13.55 6.16
C GLN A 38 -8.92 -12.25 5.51
N TYR A 39 -9.77 -11.71 4.64
CA TYR A 39 -9.52 -10.44 3.96
C TYR A 39 -9.80 -9.24 4.87
N SER A 40 -8.89 -8.28 4.89
CA SER A 40 -9.11 -6.94 5.39
C SER A 40 -8.44 -5.90 4.49
N GLN A 41 -8.90 -4.66 4.56
CA GLN A 41 -8.33 -3.55 3.81
C GLN A 41 -8.34 -2.28 4.65
N SER A 42 -7.46 -1.36 4.31
CA SER A 42 -7.37 -0.03 4.90
C SER A 42 -6.91 0.94 3.82
N ALA A 43 -7.43 2.16 3.85
CA ALA A 43 -6.87 3.25 3.08
C ALA A 43 -6.80 4.51 3.94
N SER A 44 -5.67 5.22 3.84
CA SER A 44 -5.45 6.47 4.56
C SER A 44 -4.89 7.53 3.63
N TRP A 45 -5.16 8.79 3.96
CA TRP A 45 -4.72 9.96 3.22
C TRP A 45 -4.14 11.01 4.15
N ALA A 46 -3.28 11.87 3.61
CA ALA A 46 -2.83 13.12 4.23
C ALA A 46 -2.47 14.13 3.15
N VAL A 47 -2.54 15.43 3.46
CA VAL A 47 -1.92 16.46 2.62
C VAL A 47 -0.65 16.93 3.30
N VAL A 48 0.46 16.90 2.58
CA VAL A 48 1.73 17.45 3.03
C VAL A 48 1.95 18.78 2.33
N GLY A 49 2.23 19.81 3.13
CA GLY A 49 2.48 21.17 2.66
C GLY A 49 3.88 21.32 2.05
N THR A 50 4.15 20.59 0.98
CA THR A 50 5.34 20.76 0.13
C THR A 50 5.05 20.22 -1.27
N SER A 51 5.96 20.49 -2.21
CA SER A 51 5.89 20.00 -3.59
C SER A 51 5.95 18.47 -3.68
N ALA A 52 5.33 17.91 -4.73
CA ALA A 52 5.31 16.46 -4.94
C ALA A 52 6.72 15.88 -5.15
N GLU A 53 7.64 16.66 -5.70
CA GLU A 53 9.05 16.31 -5.86
C GLU A 53 9.71 16.01 -4.49
N HIS A 54 9.57 16.90 -3.50
CA HIS A 54 10.13 16.67 -2.17
C HIS A 54 9.54 15.43 -1.48
N VAL A 55 8.23 15.21 -1.62
CA VAL A 55 7.58 14.01 -1.08
C VAL A 55 8.08 12.77 -1.80
N GLN A 56 8.21 12.83 -3.13
CA GLN A 56 8.70 11.74 -3.97
C GLN A 56 10.15 11.36 -3.62
N GLU A 57 11.04 12.34 -3.46
CA GLU A 57 12.43 12.11 -3.04
C GLU A 57 12.51 11.32 -1.73
N LEU A 58 11.65 11.68 -0.76
CA LEU A 58 11.62 11.01 0.53
C LEU A 58 10.97 9.63 0.47
N MET A 59 9.82 9.51 -0.19
CA MET A 59 8.96 8.33 -0.09
C MET A 59 9.26 7.27 -1.14
N ASN A 60 9.81 7.69 -2.28
CA ASN A 60 9.99 6.82 -3.44
C ASN A 60 11.37 6.18 -3.53
N ASP A 61 12.17 6.24 -2.47
CA ASP A 61 13.28 5.31 -2.25
C ASP A 61 12.75 4.03 -1.60
N TYR A 62 12.75 2.92 -2.34
CA TYR A 62 12.17 1.67 -1.87
C TYR A 62 12.98 1.03 -0.73
N TYR A 63 14.30 1.19 -0.70
CA TYR A 63 15.16 0.66 0.36
C TYR A 63 15.25 1.60 1.56
N GLU A 64 15.31 2.92 1.34
CA GLU A 64 15.35 3.94 2.38
C GLU A 64 13.95 4.35 2.86
N CYS A 65 13.18 3.37 3.32
CA CYS A 65 11.78 3.58 3.71
C CYS A 65 11.58 4.01 5.17
N GLY A 66 12.59 4.59 5.83
CA GLY A 66 12.55 4.87 7.28
C GLY A 66 11.38 5.77 7.73
N TRP A 67 10.84 6.58 6.82
CA TRP A 67 9.63 7.38 7.04
C TRP A 67 8.41 6.55 7.45
N ARG A 68 8.34 5.26 7.06
CA ARG A 68 7.26 4.33 7.43
C ARG A 68 7.33 3.81 8.86
N GLY A 69 8.42 4.12 9.58
CA GLY A 69 8.68 3.57 10.91
C GLY A 69 9.30 2.17 10.91
N SER A 70 9.77 1.68 9.75
CA SER A 70 10.54 0.43 9.66
C SER A 70 11.72 0.60 8.71
N VAL A 71 12.90 0.16 9.12
CA VAL A 71 14.11 0.15 8.29
C VAL A 71 14.43 -1.31 7.94
N PRO A 72 14.59 -1.65 6.65
CA PRO A 72 15.00 -2.99 6.28
C PRO A 72 16.43 -3.28 6.76
N TYR A 73 16.68 -4.50 7.21
CA TYR A 73 18.02 -4.92 7.65
C TYR A 73 18.81 -5.62 6.53
N ALA A 74 18.15 -5.98 5.43
CA ALA A 74 18.77 -6.55 4.25
C ALA A 74 17.97 -6.21 2.99
N THR A 75 18.66 -6.16 1.85
CA THR A 75 18.07 -5.90 0.54
C THR A 75 18.67 -6.85 -0.51
N VAL A 76 17.94 -7.10 -1.60
CA VAL A 76 18.38 -7.95 -2.72
C VAL A 76 17.95 -7.31 -4.03
N GLY A 77 18.87 -7.22 -4.99
CA GLY A 77 18.65 -6.57 -6.28
C GLY A 77 18.92 -5.05 -6.25
N PRO A 78 18.91 -4.40 -7.42
CA PRO A 78 19.02 -2.94 -7.49
C PRO A 78 17.85 -2.27 -6.76
N ASN A 79 18.08 -1.10 -6.18
CA ASN A 79 17.00 -0.29 -5.60
C ASN A 79 16.07 0.20 -6.71
N ASN A 80 14.80 0.45 -6.40
CA ASN A 80 13.84 1.07 -7.32
C ASN A 80 13.69 0.36 -8.70
N SER A 81 13.80 -0.97 -8.69
CA SER A 81 13.63 -1.86 -9.85
C SER A 81 12.45 -2.82 -9.62
N PRO A 82 11.24 -2.49 -10.09
CA PRO A 82 10.07 -3.35 -9.98
C PRO A 82 10.34 -4.77 -10.50
N GLY A 83 9.96 -5.78 -9.73
CA GLY A 83 10.20 -7.19 -10.02
C GLY A 83 11.55 -7.72 -9.52
N GLU A 84 12.48 -6.85 -9.13
CA GLU A 84 13.82 -7.24 -8.68
C GLU A 84 14.13 -6.76 -7.26
N SER A 85 13.72 -5.53 -6.90
CA SER A 85 14.00 -4.96 -5.59
C SER A 85 13.25 -5.69 -4.48
N VAL A 86 14.00 -6.32 -3.58
CA VAL A 86 13.46 -6.99 -2.40
C VAL A 86 14.08 -6.37 -1.17
N ARG A 87 13.26 -6.07 -0.17
CA ARG A 87 13.73 -5.64 1.16
C ARG A 87 13.25 -6.62 2.22
N VAL A 88 14.07 -6.82 3.25
CA VAL A 88 13.79 -7.71 4.36
C VAL A 88 13.74 -6.90 5.65
N SER A 89 12.63 -7.03 6.36
CA SER A 89 12.31 -6.23 7.55
C SER A 89 11.90 -7.11 8.71
N THR A 90 12.04 -6.56 9.92
CA THR A 90 11.58 -7.17 11.15
C THR A 90 10.34 -6.43 11.64
N PHE A 91 9.27 -7.16 11.98
CA PHE A 91 8.07 -6.59 12.57
C PHE A 91 7.74 -7.28 13.88
N LYS A 92 7.60 -6.47 14.94
CA LYS A 92 7.26 -6.93 16.28
C LYS A 92 5.77 -6.79 16.49
N THR A 93 5.13 -7.89 16.85
CA THR A 93 3.71 -7.97 17.21
C THR A 93 3.58 -8.46 18.65
N LEU A 94 2.35 -8.57 19.15
CA LEU A 94 2.07 -9.23 20.43
C LEU A 94 2.38 -10.74 20.40
N GLN A 95 2.42 -11.36 19.23
CA GLN A 95 2.63 -12.80 19.03
C GLN A 95 4.11 -13.16 18.93
N GLY A 96 4.95 -12.17 18.61
CA GLY A 96 6.38 -12.38 18.43
C GLY A 96 6.98 -11.41 17.44
N ILE A 97 8.24 -11.69 17.13
CA ILE A 97 9.03 -10.97 16.16
C ILE A 97 9.08 -11.81 14.89
N PHE A 98 8.71 -11.20 13.76
CA PHE A 98 8.66 -11.86 12.46
C PHE A 98 9.58 -11.15 11.48
N ASN A 99 10.37 -11.92 10.73
CA ASN A 99 11.10 -11.40 9.59
C ASN A 99 10.39 -11.80 8.30
N PHE A 100 10.22 -10.84 7.41
CA PHE A 100 9.52 -11.03 6.14
C PHE A 100 10.23 -10.22 5.07
N SER A 101 10.03 -10.64 3.83
CA SER A 101 10.49 -9.95 2.64
C SER A 101 9.32 -9.33 1.89
N GLU A 102 9.57 -8.16 1.32
CA GLU A 102 8.67 -7.43 0.43
C GLU A 102 9.35 -7.28 -0.94
N ILE A 103 8.56 -7.26 -2.01
CA ILE A 103 9.04 -6.98 -3.37
C ILE A 103 8.35 -5.77 -3.96
N LEU A 104 9.13 -4.90 -4.61
CA LEU A 104 8.61 -3.78 -5.40
C LEU A 104 7.97 -4.34 -6.68
N THR A 105 6.73 -3.93 -6.98
CA THR A 105 5.95 -4.45 -8.12
C THR A 105 5.59 -3.39 -9.15
N ASP A 106 5.54 -2.12 -8.76
CA ASP A 106 5.35 -0.96 -9.64
C ASP A 106 6.03 0.25 -9.01
N GLN A 107 6.64 1.09 -9.84
CA GLN A 107 7.13 2.38 -9.43
C GLN A 107 7.12 3.31 -10.64
N ARG A 108 6.42 4.45 -10.52
CA ARG A 108 6.37 5.46 -11.57
C ARG A 108 6.42 6.85 -10.95
N ILE A 109 7.10 7.76 -11.64
CA ILE A 109 7.21 9.17 -11.30
C ILE A 109 6.76 9.96 -12.52
N GLN A 110 5.90 10.94 -12.32
CA GLN A 110 5.41 11.86 -13.33
C GLN A 110 6.25 13.14 -13.34
N THR A 111 6.11 13.94 -14.41
CA THR A 111 6.91 15.16 -14.60
C THR A 111 6.61 16.26 -13.57
N ASP A 112 5.46 16.19 -12.91
CA ASP A 112 5.03 17.11 -11.85
C ASP A 112 5.45 16.65 -10.43
N GLY A 113 6.24 15.57 -10.35
CA GLY A 113 6.66 14.95 -9.09
C GLY A 113 5.65 13.95 -8.53
N SER A 114 4.44 13.84 -9.10
CA SER A 114 3.46 12.84 -8.67
C SER A 114 4.03 11.43 -8.86
N PHE A 115 3.74 10.51 -7.93
CA PHE A 115 4.32 9.17 -7.99
C PHE A 115 3.37 8.07 -7.52
N ILE A 116 3.69 6.85 -7.93
CA ILE A 116 3.10 5.62 -7.42
C ILE A 116 4.22 4.66 -7.03
N GLN A 117 4.04 3.99 -5.89
CA GLN A 117 4.87 2.87 -5.46
C GLN A 117 3.94 1.73 -5.04
N LYS A 118 4.14 0.56 -5.61
CA LYS A 118 3.42 -0.65 -5.23
C LYS A 118 4.40 -1.72 -4.78
N PHE A 119 4.10 -2.38 -3.68
CA PHE A 119 4.89 -3.51 -3.21
C PHE A 119 4.00 -4.52 -2.49
N GLU A 120 4.46 -5.75 -2.41
CA GLU A 120 3.72 -6.83 -1.77
C GLU A 120 4.62 -7.71 -0.93
N TYR A 121 4.00 -8.40 0.01
CA TYR A 121 4.60 -9.48 0.76
C TYR A 121 5.10 -10.56 -0.20
N LYS A 122 6.39 -10.89 -0.12
CA LYS A 122 7.01 -11.94 -0.93
C LYS A 122 7.06 -13.26 -0.16
N SER A 123 7.61 -13.26 1.03
CA SER A 123 7.66 -14.44 1.90
C SER A 123 8.09 -14.11 3.33
N THR A 124 7.75 -15.00 4.25
CA THR A 124 8.36 -15.05 5.59
C THR A 124 9.73 -15.69 5.50
N ILE A 125 10.69 -15.18 6.26
CA ILE A 125 12.02 -15.77 6.34
C ILE A 125 11.94 -17.09 7.14
N PRO A 126 12.38 -18.23 6.59
CA PRO A 126 12.34 -19.51 7.31
C PRO A 126 13.06 -19.44 8.66
N GLY A 127 12.46 -20.02 9.71
CA GLY A 127 13.02 -20.04 11.06
C GLY A 127 13.03 -18.69 11.78
N SER A 128 12.49 -17.62 11.18
CA SER A 128 12.47 -16.28 11.80
C SER A 128 11.40 -16.09 12.87
N ASN A 129 10.48 -17.04 13.02
CA ASN A 129 9.44 -16.98 14.02
C ASN A 129 10.02 -17.42 15.37
N GLN A 130 10.36 -16.45 16.21
CA GLN A 130 10.71 -16.73 17.60
C GLN A 130 9.50 -17.40 18.27
N ASN A 131 9.69 -18.58 18.87
CA ASN A 131 8.68 -19.46 19.48
C ASN A 131 7.93 -20.43 18.56
N GLY A 132 8.33 -20.62 17.30
CA GLY A 132 7.73 -21.62 16.40
C GLY A 132 6.28 -21.33 16.01
N THR A 133 5.79 -20.12 16.25
CA THR A 133 4.45 -19.66 15.91
C THR A 133 4.31 -19.54 14.40
N GLU A 134 3.17 -19.94 13.82
CA GLU A 134 2.93 -19.70 12.39
C GLU A 134 2.89 -18.20 12.07
N THR A 135 3.28 -17.82 10.86
CA THR A 135 3.16 -16.42 10.44
C THR A 135 1.69 -16.01 10.39
N PRO A 136 1.30 -14.86 10.98
CA PRO A 136 -0.09 -14.44 11.02
C PRO A 136 -0.59 -13.96 9.65
N TRP A 137 0.30 -13.74 8.69
CA TRP A 137 -0.01 -13.18 7.38
C TRP A 137 -0.08 -14.27 6.30
N GLY A 138 -1.18 -14.26 5.53
CA GLY A 138 -1.28 -14.92 4.22
C GLY A 138 -0.73 -14.07 3.08
N GLY A 139 -0.47 -12.78 3.34
CA GLY A 139 0.09 -11.82 2.40
C GLY A 139 -0.52 -10.44 2.60
N TYR A 140 0.17 -9.42 2.11
CA TYR A 140 -0.38 -8.06 2.00
C TYR A 140 0.12 -7.38 0.74
N TRP A 141 -0.65 -6.41 0.28
CA TRP A 141 -0.44 -5.70 -0.98
C TRP A 141 -0.64 -4.21 -0.73
N VAL A 142 0.37 -3.42 -1.04
CA VAL A 142 0.40 -1.99 -0.75
C VAL A 142 0.45 -1.19 -2.04
N THR A 143 -0.33 -0.12 -2.08
CA THR A 143 -0.23 0.95 -3.06
C THR A 143 -0.09 2.28 -2.33
N ILE A 144 0.95 3.02 -2.67
CA ILE A 144 1.17 4.39 -2.21
C ILE A 144 1.13 5.30 -3.42
N THR A 145 0.40 6.40 -3.32
CA THR A 145 0.46 7.50 -4.30
C THR A 145 0.80 8.81 -3.60
N GLY A 146 1.57 9.65 -4.28
CA GLY A 146 1.69 11.08 -3.97
C GLY A 146 1.23 11.84 -5.20
N ASP A 147 0.18 12.62 -5.06
CA ASP A 147 -0.47 13.34 -6.14
C ASP A 147 -0.24 14.85 -5.93
N HIS A 148 0.36 15.51 -6.91
CA HIS A 148 0.44 16.97 -6.96
C HIS A 148 -0.98 17.54 -6.95
N ILE A 149 -1.28 18.43 -6.01
CA ILE A 149 -2.56 19.15 -5.99
C ILE A 149 -2.38 20.66 -6.23
N PHE A 150 -1.33 21.24 -5.66
CA PHE A 150 -0.91 22.63 -5.88
C PHE A 150 0.62 22.71 -5.79
N GLU A 151 1.19 23.89 -6.07
CA GLU A 151 2.64 24.14 -6.06
C GLU A 151 3.33 23.61 -4.79
N ASN A 152 2.73 23.86 -3.62
CA ASN A 152 3.29 23.53 -2.30
C ASN A 152 2.40 22.54 -1.54
N GLU A 153 1.61 21.73 -2.23
CA GLU A 153 0.77 20.74 -1.59
C GLU A 153 0.73 19.43 -2.37
N THR A 154 0.92 18.33 -1.63
CA THR A 154 0.89 16.96 -2.16
C THR A 154 -0.10 16.12 -1.36
N LEU A 155 -1.05 15.50 -2.05
CA LEU A 155 -1.95 14.50 -1.47
C LEU A 155 -1.27 13.14 -1.46
N ILE A 156 -1.04 12.57 -0.30
CA ILE A 156 -0.53 11.21 -0.16
C ILE A 156 -1.70 10.27 0.13
N ARG A 157 -1.73 9.12 -0.54
CA ARG A 157 -2.61 7.99 -0.22
C ARG A 157 -1.79 6.74 0.03
N TRP A 158 -2.12 6.01 1.08
CA TRP A 158 -1.63 4.65 1.33
C TRP A 158 -2.83 3.71 1.41
N SER A 159 -2.87 2.71 0.53
CA SER A 159 -3.87 1.63 0.55
C SER A 159 -3.21 0.27 0.78
N THR A 160 -3.77 -0.53 1.67
CA THR A 160 -3.27 -1.86 2.05
C THR A 160 -4.39 -2.88 1.97
N TYR A 161 -4.13 -4.01 1.31
CA TYR A 161 -4.94 -5.22 1.39
C TYR A 161 -4.18 -6.25 2.23
N LEU A 162 -4.85 -6.94 3.13
CA LEU A 162 -4.25 -7.94 4.00
C LEU A 162 -5.08 -9.23 3.95
N CYS A 163 -4.37 -10.35 3.90
CA CYS A 163 -4.91 -11.66 4.23
C CYS A 163 -4.24 -12.13 5.52
N SER A 164 -5.01 -12.40 6.59
CA SER A 164 -4.45 -12.80 7.90
C SER A 164 -5.25 -13.88 8.62
N ARG A 165 -4.62 -14.55 9.57
CA ARG A 165 -5.23 -15.58 10.43
C ARG A 165 -5.73 -14.97 11.74
N GLY A 166 -6.90 -14.32 11.70
CA GLY A 166 -7.56 -13.77 12.89
C GLY A 166 -6.85 -12.57 13.52
N TYR A 167 -6.04 -11.84 12.75
CA TYR A 167 -5.28 -10.69 13.26
C TYR A 167 -5.78 -9.37 12.70
N VAL A 168 -6.09 -8.44 13.61
CA VAL A 168 -6.39 -7.04 13.32
C VAL A 168 -5.11 -6.23 13.49
N ASN A 169 -4.37 -6.05 12.40
CA ASN A 169 -3.36 -4.99 12.33
C ASN A 169 -4.11 -3.65 12.22
N ASP A 170 -3.85 -2.71 13.13
CA ASP A 170 -4.35 -1.34 12.99
C ASP A 170 -3.51 -0.59 11.95
N PHE A 171 -3.76 -0.90 10.67
CA PHE A 171 -3.09 -0.26 9.55
C PHE A 171 -3.40 1.23 9.46
N ASN A 172 -4.59 1.64 9.89
CA ASN A 172 -4.97 3.05 9.96
C ASN A 172 -3.96 3.79 10.86
N LYS A 173 -3.70 3.26 12.05
CA LYS A 173 -2.72 3.85 12.96
C LYS A 173 -1.29 3.82 12.41
N LEU A 174 -0.91 2.74 11.72
CA LEU A 174 0.39 2.65 11.05
C LEU A 174 0.54 3.75 9.98
N HIS A 175 -0.44 3.89 9.09
CA HIS A 175 -0.41 4.89 8.02
C HIS A 175 -0.37 6.30 8.60
N GLU A 176 -1.22 6.61 9.58
CA GLU A 176 -1.25 7.93 10.24
C GLU A 176 0.08 8.28 10.91
N ASN A 177 0.71 7.32 11.59
CA ASN A 177 2.03 7.51 12.17
C ASN A 177 3.10 7.75 11.09
N ALA A 178 3.04 7.01 9.96
CA ALA A 178 3.95 7.21 8.84
C ALA A 178 3.78 8.60 8.21
N PHE A 179 2.55 9.07 8.00
CA PHE A 179 2.29 10.42 7.49
C PHE A 179 2.81 11.51 8.43
N ASN A 180 2.64 11.34 9.75
CA ASN A 180 3.22 12.26 10.73
C ASN A 180 4.76 12.28 10.68
N ASN A 181 5.39 11.13 10.45
CA ASN A 181 6.84 11.05 10.29
C ASN A 181 7.33 11.74 9.01
N ILE A 182 6.60 11.58 7.89
CA ILE A 182 6.87 12.27 6.62
C ILE A 182 6.85 13.78 6.82
N ILE A 183 5.77 14.31 7.39
CA ILE A 183 5.62 15.74 7.68
C ILE A 183 6.75 16.22 8.60
N SER A 184 7.05 15.47 9.66
CA SER A 184 8.10 15.85 10.62
C SER A 184 9.49 15.89 9.98
N LYS A 185 9.81 14.92 9.11
CA LYS A 185 11.09 14.85 8.42
C LYS A 185 11.25 15.99 7.41
N LEU A 186 10.26 16.20 6.56
CA LEU A 186 10.27 17.31 5.59
C LEU A 186 10.32 18.68 6.29
N LYS A 187 9.62 18.82 7.43
CA LYS A 187 9.70 20.03 8.26
C LYS A 187 11.10 20.22 8.84
N GLY A 188 11.75 19.15 9.31
CA GLY A 188 13.13 19.19 9.82
C GLY A 188 14.15 19.55 8.74
N GLU A 189 13.87 19.21 7.49
CA GLU A 189 14.67 19.57 6.31
C GLU A 189 14.38 20.99 5.79
N GLY A 190 13.42 21.71 6.39
CA GLY A 190 13.02 23.05 5.93
C GLY A 190 12.24 23.04 4.60
N LYS A 191 11.72 21.89 4.18
CA LYS A 191 11.00 21.71 2.90
C LYS A 191 9.50 21.98 3.00
N VAL A 192 8.95 22.23 4.18
CA VAL A 192 7.51 22.48 4.37
C VAL A 192 7.21 23.97 4.30
N ASP A 193 6.51 24.38 3.25
CA ASP A 193 6.14 25.77 2.92
C ASP A 193 4.65 25.95 2.56
N GLY A 194 3.87 24.86 2.51
CA GLY A 194 2.41 24.88 2.29
C GLY A 194 1.58 24.41 3.49
N THR A 195 0.32 24.06 3.25
CA THR A 195 -0.61 23.61 4.30
C THR A 195 -0.62 22.09 4.50
N ASN A 196 -0.45 21.64 5.73
CA ASN A 196 -0.64 20.23 6.08
C ASN A 196 -2.11 19.96 6.48
N VAL A 197 -2.69 18.87 5.98
CA VAL A 197 -3.98 18.36 6.44
C VAL A 197 -3.74 17.05 7.19
N ALA A 198 -4.32 16.96 8.39
CA ALA A 198 -4.19 15.80 9.24
C ALA A 198 -4.62 14.51 8.52
N ALA A 199 -3.94 13.42 8.88
CA ALA A 199 -4.23 12.12 8.31
C ALA A 199 -5.65 11.64 8.65
N PHE A 200 -6.30 10.97 7.70
CA PHE A 200 -7.58 10.30 7.92
C PHE A 200 -7.59 8.93 7.25
N SER A 201 -8.42 8.02 7.76
CA SER A 201 -8.43 6.61 7.36
C SER A 201 -9.86 6.08 7.19
N ILE A 202 -10.04 5.07 6.33
CA ILE A 202 -11.29 4.30 6.16
C ILE A 202 -11.05 2.79 6.28
#